data_AF-A0A1D2VP17-F1
#
_entry.id   AF-A0A1D2VP17-F1
#
_cell.length_a   1.000
_cell.length_b   1.000
_cell.length_c   1.000
_cell.angle_alpha   90.00
_cell.angle_beta   90.00
_cell.angle_gamma   90.00
#
_symmetry.space_group_name_H-M   'P 1'
#
loop_
_entity.id
_entity.type
_entity.pdbx_description
1 polymer ?
#
loop_
_entity_poly.entity_id
_entity_poly.type
_entity_poly.pdbx_seq_one_letter_code
_entity_poly.pdbx_strand_id
1 'polypeptide(L)'
;MPVFCCRYTSNLGEGSLVSKDRPTALIEIEEYLADCQKRTVDTKSAVFKGTLYELQTKYILEKFLHMCKIVRTGGSYDGGVDLKGYWDLSEYKIKKIEDSQVRRLNVKALKGTLKIYSLVTREENNQEYSMKKTPAYVQCKNTDKKLAAKLFLELVGVFNSIVPVNKRGCSFFFVVSPTSLTYNASKVVSTIKVPFVFLTISRIKFRGIRNGKREYAYENYYGGNLLKYYRNDKAKCLLLNLNDFFSINSLIEGYFEKRERLNKEARKSSKSSNEQLSKKVAKSKTGLKNENTNTTDNNIDNNIDNNIDNNIDNKIDNNTDIDIDSVKPKSVLI
;
A
#
# COMPACT_ATOMS: atom_id res chain seq x y z
N MET A 1 23.58 -13.53 -18.90
CA MET A 1 22.92 -13.22 -17.60
C MET A 1 21.50 -13.75 -17.65
N PRO A 2 21.09 -14.68 -16.79
CA PRO A 2 19.73 -15.21 -16.82
C PRO A 2 18.78 -14.14 -16.27
N VAL A 3 17.82 -13.71 -17.09
CA VAL A 3 16.70 -12.88 -16.64
C VAL A 3 15.74 -13.82 -15.90
N PHE A 4 15.96 -13.96 -14.59
CA PHE A 4 15.09 -14.80 -13.75
C PHE A 4 13.74 -14.12 -13.58
N CYS A 5 12.79 -14.52 -14.44
CA CYS A 5 11.38 -14.23 -14.31
C CYS A 5 10.84 -15.00 -13.11
N CYS A 6 10.84 -14.37 -11.93
CA CYS A 6 10.27 -14.95 -10.72
C CYS A 6 8.74 -14.91 -10.85
N ARG A 7 8.16 -15.98 -11.42
CA ARG A 7 6.72 -16.23 -11.37
C ARG A 7 6.33 -16.55 -9.92
N TYR A 8 6.03 -15.52 -9.15
CA TYR A 8 5.36 -15.67 -7.87
C TYR A 8 3.88 -15.90 -8.15
N THR A 9 3.48 -17.14 -8.33
CA THR A 9 2.08 -17.55 -8.21
C THR A 9 1.84 -17.88 -6.75
N SER A 10 1.15 -16.99 -6.02
CA SER A 10 0.69 -17.29 -4.69
C SER A 10 -0.33 -18.43 -4.77
N ASN A 11 0.13 -19.67 -4.55
CA ASN A 11 -0.74 -20.77 -4.17
C ASN A 11 -1.16 -20.52 -2.72
N LEU A 12 -2.11 -19.60 -2.52
CA LEU A 12 -2.81 -19.49 -1.25
C LEU A 12 -3.66 -20.74 -1.10
N GLY A 13 -3.08 -21.78 -0.50
CA GLY A 13 -3.83 -22.95 -0.07
C GLY A 13 -4.92 -22.54 0.90
N GLU A 14 -6.13 -23.03 0.66
CA GLU A 14 -7.25 -22.95 1.59
C GLU A 14 -6.86 -23.65 2.90
N GLY A 15 -6.41 -22.92 3.92
CA GLY A 15 -6.09 -23.56 5.21
C GLY A 15 -5.33 -22.74 6.25
N SER A 16 -4.71 -21.61 5.93
CA SER A 16 -4.03 -20.80 6.94
C SER A 16 -5.00 -19.82 7.62
N LEU A 17 -5.11 -19.91 8.95
CA LEU A 17 -5.77 -18.95 9.86
C LEU A 17 -5.05 -17.59 9.84
N VAL A 18 -5.05 -16.94 8.68
CA VAL A 18 -4.69 -15.53 8.56
C VAL A 18 -5.92 -14.75 9.04
N SER A 19 -5.72 -13.80 9.96
CA SER A 19 -6.80 -12.92 10.40
C SER A 19 -7.51 -12.32 9.17
N LYS A 20 -8.85 -12.45 9.13
CA LYS A 20 -9.68 -12.05 7.98
C LYS A 20 -9.50 -10.57 7.56
N ASP A 21 -8.84 -9.76 8.39
CA ASP A 21 -8.65 -8.32 8.19
C ASP A 21 -7.27 -7.92 7.64
N ARG A 22 -6.34 -8.86 7.41
CA ARG A 22 -5.00 -8.52 6.90
C ARG A 22 -5.01 -8.48 5.35
N PRO A 23 -4.59 -7.37 4.71
CA PRO A 23 -4.54 -7.31 3.25
C PRO A 23 -3.58 -8.36 2.68
N THR A 24 -4.02 -9.11 1.68
CA THR A 24 -3.25 -10.19 1.04
C THR A 24 -1.90 -9.71 0.54
N ALA A 25 -1.82 -8.49 -0.01
CA ALA A 25 -0.56 -7.93 -0.48
C ALA A 25 0.50 -7.73 0.63
N LEU A 26 0.11 -7.53 1.90
CA LEU A 26 1.09 -7.41 2.99
C LEU A 26 1.80 -8.74 3.24
N ILE A 27 1.05 -9.85 3.16
CA ILE A 27 1.58 -11.20 3.28
C ILE A 27 2.56 -11.46 2.14
N GLU A 28 2.19 -11.10 0.91
CA GLU A 28 3.07 -11.25 -0.26
C GLU A 28 4.37 -10.45 -0.13
N ILE A 29 4.35 -9.26 0.50
CA ILE A 29 5.57 -8.49 0.77
C ILE A 29 6.46 -9.22 1.76
N GLU A 30 5.91 -9.72 2.87
CA GLU A 30 6.65 -10.45 3.89
C GLU A 30 7.24 -11.75 3.33
N GLU A 31 6.46 -12.50 2.54
CA GLU A 31 6.91 -13.71 1.84
C GLU A 31 8.05 -13.41 0.85
N TYR A 32 7.89 -12.36 0.04
CA TYR A 32 8.91 -11.94 -0.91
C TYR A 32 10.23 -11.57 -0.22
N LEU A 33 10.15 -10.84 0.90
CA LEU A 33 11.32 -10.46 1.67
C LEU A 33 12.00 -11.67 2.33
N ALA A 34 11.22 -12.61 2.88
CA ALA A 34 11.74 -13.85 3.44
C ALA A 34 12.46 -14.71 2.39
N ASP A 35 11.90 -14.78 1.18
CA ASP A 35 12.49 -15.50 0.06
C ASP A 35 13.77 -14.82 -0.47
N CYS A 36 13.78 -13.48 -0.53
CA CYS A 36 14.99 -12.71 -0.82
C CYS A 36 16.08 -12.94 0.22
N GLN A 37 15.72 -13.08 1.51
CA GLN A 37 16.67 -13.40 2.56
C GLN A 37 17.32 -14.76 2.32
N LYS A 38 16.51 -15.80 2.03
CA LYS A 38 17.01 -17.16 1.78
C LYS A 38 18.00 -17.21 0.61
N ARG A 39 17.75 -16.38 -0.41
CA ARG A 39 18.60 -16.29 -1.61
C ARG A 39 19.68 -15.21 -1.56
N THR A 40 19.82 -14.50 -0.43
CA THR A 40 20.79 -13.41 -0.27
C THR A 40 20.73 -12.36 -1.39
N VAL A 41 19.51 -11.97 -1.79
CA VAL A 41 19.29 -11.02 -2.90
C VAL A 41 19.78 -9.63 -2.52
N ASP A 42 20.65 -9.02 -3.34
CA ASP A 42 21.09 -7.64 -3.10
C ASP A 42 19.91 -6.66 -3.04
N THR A 43 19.71 -6.06 -1.86
CA THR A 43 18.64 -5.08 -1.59
C THR A 43 18.85 -3.76 -2.33
N LYS A 44 20.07 -3.51 -2.84
CA LYS A 44 20.39 -2.35 -3.67
C LYS A 44 20.05 -2.57 -5.14
N SER A 45 19.81 -3.81 -5.56
CA SER A 45 19.53 -4.15 -6.95
C SER A 45 18.23 -3.49 -7.46
N ALA A 46 18.21 -3.17 -8.76
CA ALA A 46 17.04 -2.57 -9.41
C ALA A 46 15.84 -3.53 -9.41
N VAL A 47 16.10 -4.83 -9.57
CA VAL A 47 15.06 -5.88 -9.55
C VAL A 47 14.41 -5.96 -8.17
N PHE A 48 15.20 -5.95 -7.10
CA PHE A 48 14.68 -5.98 -5.74
C PHE A 48 13.78 -4.77 -5.46
N LYS A 49 14.30 -3.57 -5.75
CA LYS A 49 13.59 -2.30 -5.54
C LYS A 49 12.34 -2.16 -6.42
N GLY A 50 12.38 -2.68 -7.64
CA GLY A 50 11.25 -2.69 -8.56
C GLY A 50 10.13 -3.59 -8.04
N THR A 51 10.45 -4.86 -7.76
CA THR A 51 9.49 -5.85 -7.26
C THR A 51 8.88 -5.43 -5.93
N LEU A 52 9.68 -4.95 -4.98
CA LEU A 52 9.17 -4.46 -3.70
C LEU A 52 8.24 -3.25 -3.88
N TYR A 53 8.51 -2.39 -4.86
CA TYR A 53 7.65 -1.25 -5.17
C TYR A 53 6.33 -1.66 -5.83
N GLU A 54 6.34 -2.67 -6.69
CA GLU A 54 5.13 -3.26 -7.28
C GLU A 54 4.22 -3.87 -6.20
N LEU A 55 4.78 -4.67 -5.29
CA LEU A 55 4.04 -5.30 -4.19
C LEU A 55 3.46 -4.25 -3.22
N GLN A 56 4.23 -3.22 -2.89
CA GLN A 56 3.73 -2.09 -2.10
C GLN A 56 2.63 -1.32 -2.83
N THR A 57 2.77 -1.13 -4.13
CA THR A 57 1.73 -0.48 -4.94
C THR A 57 0.45 -1.30 -4.89
N LYS A 58 0.53 -2.62 -5.07
CA LYS A 58 -0.61 -3.54 -4.91
C LYS A 58 -1.28 -3.34 -3.56
N TYR A 59 -0.53 -3.35 -2.46
CA TYR A 59 -1.07 -3.10 -1.10
C TYR A 59 -1.82 -1.77 -1.00
N ILE A 60 -1.26 -0.68 -1.56
CA ILE A 60 -1.91 0.64 -1.54
C ILE A 60 -3.20 0.63 -2.36
N LEU A 61 -3.20 0.01 -3.54
CA LEU A 61 -4.38 -0.08 -4.40
C LEU A 61 -5.50 -0.89 -3.74
N GLU A 62 -5.18 -2.03 -3.11
CA GLU A 62 -6.16 -2.84 -2.39
C GLU A 62 -6.74 -2.07 -1.19
N LYS A 63 -5.85 -1.49 -0.36
CA LYS A 63 -6.23 -0.87 0.90
C LYS A 63 -6.99 0.45 0.73
N PHE A 64 -6.54 1.31 -0.19
CA PHE A 64 -7.06 2.68 -0.30
C PHE A 64 -7.97 2.89 -1.51
N LEU A 65 -7.84 2.06 -2.54
CA LEU A 65 -8.61 2.18 -3.77
C LEU A 65 -9.63 1.05 -3.94
N HIS A 66 -9.82 0.19 -2.93
CA HIS A 66 -10.75 -0.93 -2.96
C HIS A 66 -10.57 -1.81 -4.22
N MET A 67 -9.34 -1.90 -4.71
CA MET A 67 -9.05 -2.81 -5.81
C MET A 67 -9.00 -4.24 -5.29
N CYS A 68 -9.54 -5.17 -6.06
CA CYS A 68 -9.62 -6.57 -5.67
C CYS A 68 -9.06 -7.47 -6.77
N LYS A 69 -8.66 -8.69 -6.37
CA LYS A 69 -8.09 -9.71 -7.24
C LYS A 69 -6.92 -9.17 -8.08
N ILE A 70 -6.06 -8.35 -7.46
CA ILE A 70 -4.89 -7.81 -8.14
C ILE A 70 -3.85 -8.92 -8.24
N VAL A 71 -3.49 -9.24 -9.48
CA VAL A 71 -2.46 -10.22 -9.81
C VAL A 71 -1.29 -9.47 -10.43
N ARG A 72 -0.09 -9.78 -9.96
CA ARG A 72 1.15 -9.31 -10.57
C ARG A 72 1.43 -10.12 -11.84
N THR A 73 1.68 -9.43 -12.95
CA THR A 73 1.91 -10.03 -14.27
C THR A 73 3.38 -10.13 -14.66
N GLY A 74 4.28 -9.69 -13.78
CA GLY A 74 5.68 -9.39 -14.09
C GLY A 74 6.43 -10.44 -14.93
N GLY A 75 7.33 -9.92 -15.77
CA GLY A 75 8.25 -10.71 -16.59
C GLY A 75 8.60 -10.00 -17.89
N SER A 76 9.57 -10.50 -18.66
CA SER A 76 10.01 -9.89 -19.93
C SER A 76 8.94 -9.82 -21.03
N TYR A 77 7.74 -10.36 -20.78
CA TYR A 77 6.63 -10.48 -21.73
C TYR A 77 5.30 -10.00 -21.15
N ASP A 78 5.33 -9.19 -20.09
CA ASP A 78 4.13 -8.66 -19.44
C ASP A 78 3.41 -7.56 -20.25
N GLY A 79 4.00 -7.19 -21.40
CA GLY A 79 3.43 -6.23 -22.33
C GLY A 79 3.41 -4.80 -21.78
N GLY A 80 4.17 -4.49 -20.73
CA GLY A 80 4.12 -3.16 -20.09
C GLY A 80 2.92 -3.00 -19.16
N VAL A 81 2.55 -4.08 -18.45
CA VAL A 81 1.63 -4.06 -17.31
C VAL A 81 2.23 -4.88 -16.18
N ASP A 82 2.42 -4.26 -15.02
CA ASP A 82 2.98 -4.95 -13.85
C ASP A 82 1.89 -5.59 -12.99
N LEU A 83 0.71 -4.96 -12.89
CA LEU A 83 -0.43 -5.48 -12.13
C LEU A 83 -1.73 -5.40 -12.94
N LYS A 84 -2.61 -6.39 -12.77
CA LYS A 84 -3.96 -6.41 -13.33
C LYS A 84 -4.97 -6.83 -12.27
N GLY A 85 -6.17 -6.28 -12.29
CA GLY A 85 -7.22 -6.67 -11.36
C GLY A 85 -8.53 -5.93 -11.65
N TYR A 86 -9.33 -5.76 -10.61
CA TYR A 86 -10.57 -5.01 -10.69
C TYR A 86 -10.58 -3.88 -9.68
N TRP A 87 -11.17 -2.75 -10.06
CA TRP A 87 -11.47 -1.64 -9.19
C TRP A 87 -12.93 -1.75 -8.76
N ASP A 88 -13.18 -1.97 -7.47
CA ASP A 88 -14.54 -1.96 -6.95
C ASP A 88 -15.00 -0.51 -6.76
N LEU A 89 -15.78 -0.02 -7.73
CA LEU A 89 -16.33 1.32 -7.69
C LEU A 89 -17.62 1.41 -6.86
N SER A 90 -18.18 0.29 -6.41
CA SER A 90 -19.41 0.27 -5.61
C SER A 90 -19.19 0.71 -4.17
N GLU A 91 -17.94 0.67 -3.70
CA GLU A 91 -17.51 1.18 -2.39
C GLU A 91 -17.58 2.72 -2.29
N TYR A 92 -17.72 3.42 -3.43
CA TYR A 92 -17.80 4.88 -3.44
C TYR A 92 -19.25 5.37 -3.43
N LYS A 93 -19.53 6.36 -2.58
CA LYS A 93 -20.86 6.98 -2.51
C LYS A 93 -21.22 7.62 -3.87
N ILE A 94 -22.36 7.25 -4.42
CA ILE A 94 -22.90 7.88 -5.62
C ILE A 94 -23.39 9.29 -5.27
N LYS A 95 -22.93 10.28 -6.04
CA LYS A 95 -23.43 11.66 -5.96
C LYS A 95 -24.51 11.85 -7.02
N LYS A 96 -25.70 12.30 -6.59
CA LYS A 96 -26.67 12.88 -7.51
C LYS A 96 -26.09 14.19 -8.04
N ILE A 97 -25.78 14.20 -9.33
CA ILE A 97 -25.28 15.37 -10.03
C ILE A 97 -26.42 15.91 -10.88
N GLU A 98 -26.68 17.20 -10.79
CA GLU A 98 -27.66 17.85 -11.66
C GLU A 98 -27.26 17.71 -13.13
N ASP A 99 -28.24 17.46 -14.00
CA ASP A 99 -28.06 17.27 -15.44
C ASP A 99 -27.27 18.40 -16.11
N SER A 100 -27.35 19.63 -15.59
CA SER A 100 -26.63 20.81 -16.05
C SER A 100 -25.10 20.64 -15.96
N GLN A 101 -24.59 19.99 -14.91
CA GLN A 101 -23.18 19.74 -14.70
C GLN A 101 -22.66 18.59 -15.57
N VAL A 102 -23.47 17.54 -15.75
CA VAL A 102 -23.18 16.40 -16.62
C VAL A 102 -22.98 16.88 -18.06
N ARG A 103 -23.88 17.74 -18.55
CA ARG A 103 -23.77 18.30 -19.92
C ARG A 103 -22.49 19.12 -20.10
N ARG A 104 -22.11 19.97 -19.13
CA ARG A 104 -20.88 20.80 -19.22
C ARG A 104 -19.60 19.98 -19.28
N LEU A 105 -19.51 18.89 -18.52
CA LEU A 105 -18.31 18.05 -18.49
C LEU A 105 -18.17 17.18 -19.73
N ASN A 106 -19.29 16.69 -20.26
CA ASN A 106 -19.32 15.98 -21.53
C ASN A 106 -18.89 16.85 -22.72
N VAL A 107 -19.26 18.14 -22.72
CA VAL A 107 -18.87 19.09 -23.79
C VAL A 107 -17.37 19.44 -23.73
N LYS A 108 -16.78 19.56 -22.54
CA LYS A 108 -15.34 19.89 -22.40
C LYS A 108 -14.41 18.72 -22.71
N ALA A 109 -14.77 17.51 -22.29
CA ALA A 109 -13.92 16.33 -22.47
C ALA A 109 -13.86 15.85 -23.92
N LEU A 110 -14.81 16.27 -24.76
CA LEU A 110 -14.96 15.80 -26.13
C LEU A 110 -15.28 16.98 -27.06
N LYS A 111 -14.23 17.54 -27.68
CA LYS A 111 -14.40 18.36 -28.88
C LYS A 111 -14.79 17.49 -30.10
N GLY A 112 -15.87 16.70 -29.98
CA GLY A 112 -16.35 15.79 -31.02
C GLY A 112 -17.29 14.68 -30.52
N THR A 113 -18.55 14.77 -30.97
CA THR A 113 -19.62 13.76 -31.22
C THR A 113 -19.86 12.51 -30.36
N LEU A 114 -18.92 11.99 -29.57
CA LEU A 114 -19.12 10.74 -28.83
C LEU A 114 -19.56 11.01 -27.39
N LYS A 115 -20.86 10.85 -27.09
CA LYS A 115 -21.36 10.93 -25.70
C LYS A 115 -20.65 9.88 -24.83
N ILE A 116 -19.90 10.33 -23.82
CA ILE A 116 -19.37 9.46 -22.77
C ILE A 116 -20.39 9.44 -21.64
N TYR A 117 -20.91 8.25 -21.36
CA TYR A 117 -21.73 8.01 -20.17
C TYR A 117 -20.83 7.70 -18.99
N SER A 118 -21.19 8.21 -17.81
CA SER A 118 -20.56 7.80 -16.56
C SER A 118 -20.83 6.32 -16.30
N LEU A 119 -20.02 5.70 -15.44
CA LEU A 119 -20.16 4.28 -15.13
C LEU A 119 -21.46 3.97 -14.38
N VAL A 120 -21.91 4.90 -13.54
CA VAL A 120 -23.21 4.80 -12.83
C VAL A 120 -24.35 4.73 -13.84
N THR A 121 -24.40 5.67 -14.79
CA THR A 121 -25.45 5.68 -15.83
C THR A 121 -25.42 4.42 -16.70
N ARG A 122 -24.25 3.81 -16.91
CA ARG A 122 -24.17 2.57 -17.69
C ARG A 122 -24.74 1.36 -16.94
N GLU A 123 -24.47 1.28 -15.64
CA GLU A 123 -25.01 0.22 -14.79
C GLU A 123 -26.54 0.34 -14.69
N GLU A 124 -27.06 1.56 -14.49
CA GLU A 124 -28.51 1.81 -14.47
C GLU A 124 -29.23 1.43 -15.77
N ASN A 125 -28.55 1.56 -16.92
CA ASN A 125 -29.10 1.21 -18.23
C ASN A 125 -28.96 -0.28 -18.58
N ASN A 126 -28.65 -1.16 -17.62
CA ASN A 126 -28.45 -2.60 -17.83
C ASN A 126 -27.45 -2.92 -18.96
N GLN A 127 -26.48 -2.05 -19.21
CA GLN A 127 -25.32 -2.45 -20.00
C GLN A 127 -24.57 -3.50 -19.19
N GLU A 128 -24.07 -4.57 -19.84
CA GLU A 128 -23.31 -5.68 -19.24
C GLU A 128 -22.00 -5.19 -18.57
N TYR A 129 -22.16 -4.46 -17.48
CA TYR A 129 -21.17 -3.69 -16.75
C TYR A 129 -21.55 -3.73 -15.28
N SER A 130 -20.55 -3.95 -14.43
CA SER A 130 -20.71 -4.02 -12.99
C SER A 130 -19.65 -3.13 -12.36
N MET A 131 -20.07 -2.16 -11.53
CA MET A 131 -19.13 -1.31 -10.80
C MET A 131 -18.21 -2.10 -9.86
N LYS A 132 -18.64 -3.29 -9.40
CA LYS A 132 -17.80 -4.20 -8.59
C LYS A 132 -16.61 -4.80 -9.32
N LYS A 133 -16.60 -4.76 -10.66
CA LYS A 133 -15.65 -5.49 -11.51
C LYS A 133 -15.12 -4.62 -12.65
N THR A 134 -14.83 -3.36 -12.38
CA THR A 134 -14.24 -2.44 -13.36
C THR A 134 -12.78 -2.83 -13.63
N PRO A 135 -12.39 -3.24 -14.86
CA PRO A 135 -11.03 -3.70 -15.10
C PRO A 135 -9.99 -2.59 -14.88
N ALA A 136 -8.92 -2.94 -14.16
CA ALA A 136 -7.82 -2.04 -13.86
C ALA A 136 -6.47 -2.68 -14.27
N TYR A 137 -5.67 -1.90 -15.00
CA TYR A 137 -4.32 -2.27 -15.44
C TYR A 137 -3.35 -1.27 -14.84
N VAL A 138 -2.20 -1.72 -14.35
CA VAL A 138 -1.26 -0.86 -13.61
C VAL A 138 0.15 -1.05 -14.16
N GLN A 139 0.77 0.06 -14.56
CA GLN A 139 2.21 0.14 -14.76
C GLN A 139 2.85 0.87 -13.57
N CYS A 140 3.74 0.19 -12.87
CA CYS A 140 4.62 0.71 -11.85
C CYS A 140 5.93 1.19 -12.49
N LYS A 141 6.43 2.35 -12.07
CA LYS A 141 7.72 2.88 -12.51
C LYS A 141 8.49 3.47 -11.35
N ASN A 142 9.36 2.67 -10.73
CA ASN A 142 10.25 3.13 -9.67
C ASN A 142 11.49 3.83 -10.25
N THR A 143 11.39 5.13 -10.56
CA THR A 143 12.46 5.92 -11.21
C THR A 143 12.68 7.25 -10.50
N ASP A 144 13.90 7.82 -10.56
CA ASP A 144 14.24 9.14 -9.99
C ASP A 144 13.86 10.28 -10.94
N LYS A 145 13.66 9.93 -12.20
CA LYS A 145 13.34 10.88 -13.25
C LYS A 145 11.83 11.07 -13.33
N LYS A 146 11.40 12.28 -13.66
CA LYS A 146 9.99 12.54 -13.99
C LYS A 146 9.57 11.69 -15.19
N LEU A 147 8.31 11.29 -15.23
CA LEU A 147 7.80 10.48 -16.34
C LEU A 147 7.64 11.34 -17.60
N ALA A 148 8.26 10.89 -18.69
CA ALA A 148 8.23 11.54 -19.99
C ALA A 148 6.96 11.18 -20.78
N ALA A 149 6.60 12.02 -21.75
CA ALA A 149 5.42 11.81 -22.60
C ALA A 149 5.48 10.49 -23.39
N LYS A 150 6.67 10.07 -23.82
CA LYS A 150 6.91 8.82 -24.56
C LYS A 150 6.28 7.60 -23.87
N LEU A 151 6.44 7.49 -22.55
CA LEU A 151 5.86 6.39 -21.77
C LEU A 151 4.34 6.30 -21.96
N PHE A 152 3.63 7.41 -21.89
CA PHE A 152 2.16 7.40 -21.98
C PHE A 152 1.67 7.05 -23.38
N LEU A 153 2.41 7.46 -24.42
CA LEU A 153 2.10 7.07 -25.79
C LEU A 153 2.29 5.56 -26.01
N GLU A 154 3.36 4.99 -25.44
CA GLU A 154 3.58 3.54 -25.44
C GLU A 154 2.46 2.80 -24.70
N LEU A 155 2.07 3.28 -23.52
CA LEU A 155 1.00 2.68 -22.71
C LEU A 155 -0.38 2.76 -23.38
N VAL A 156 -0.63 3.74 -24.26
CA VAL A 156 -1.83 3.74 -25.11
C VAL A 156 -1.83 2.54 -26.07
N GLY A 157 -0.68 2.22 -26.67
CA GLY A 157 -0.51 1.03 -27.50
C GLY A 157 -0.76 -0.24 -26.70
N VAL A 158 -0.17 -0.34 -25.51
CA VAL A 158 -0.37 -1.46 -24.58
C VAL A 158 -1.84 -1.62 -24.19
N PHE A 159 -2.52 -0.55 -23.78
CA PHE A 159 -3.94 -0.61 -23.42
C PHE A 159 -4.79 -1.12 -24.60
N ASN A 160 -4.51 -0.64 -25.81
CA ASN A 160 -5.25 -1.08 -26.99
C ASN A 160 -4.96 -2.54 -27.35
N SER A 161 -3.77 -3.07 -27.08
CA SER A 161 -3.45 -4.47 -27.37
C SER A 161 -4.05 -5.43 -26.35
N ILE A 162 -4.05 -5.08 -25.06
CA ILE A 162 -4.50 -5.99 -23.99
C ILE A 162 -5.99 -5.88 -23.66
N VAL A 163 -6.61 -4.72 -23.89
CA VAL A 163 -8.01 -4.47 -23.49
C VAL A 163 -8.95 -4.70 -24.68
N PRO A 164 -9.89 -5.66 -24.56
CA PRO A 164 -10.91 -5.89 -25.58
C PRO A 164 -11.68 -4.62 -25.92
N VAL A 165 -11.98 -4.42 -27.21
CA VAL A 165 -12.60 -3.18 -27.74
C VAL A 165 -13.88 -2.82 -26.97
N ASN A 166 -14.72 -3.80 -26.67
CA ASN A 166 -15.97 -3.63 -25.93
C ASN A 166 -15.78 -3.25 -24.45
N LYS A 167 -14.61 -3.52 -23.86
CA LYS A 167 -14.30 -3.19 -22.46
C LYS A 167 -13.43 -1.92 -22.31
N ARG A 168 -12.86 -1.38 -23.39
CA ARG A 168 -12.05 -0.14 -23.36
C ARG A 168 -12.81 1.07 -22.80
N GLY A 169 -14.12 1.11 -22.99
CA GLY A 169 -14.97 2.18 -22.50
C GLY A 169 -15.16 2.19 -20.99
N CYS A 170 -14.83 1.11 -20.28
CA CYS A 170 -15.05 0.91 -18.85
C CYS A 170 -13.82 0.35 -18.11
N SER A 171 -12.65 0.37 -18.76
CA SER A 171 -11.38 -0.07 -18.15
C SER A 171 -10.50 1.13 -17.84
N PHE A 172 -9.75 1.06 -16.74
CA PHE A 172 -8.81 2.11 -16.35
C PHE A 172 -7.36 1.64 -16.46
N PHE A 173 -6.49 2.56 -16.87
CA PHE A 173 -5.05 2.35 -16.83
C PHE A 173 -4.43 3.25 -15.78
N PHE A 174 -3.76 2.63 -14.82
CA PHE A 174 -3.05 3.28 -13.73
C PHE A 174 -1.56 3.36 -14.04
N VAL A 175 -0.97 4.52 -13.80
CA VAL A 175 0.48 4.70 -13.83
C VAL A 175 0.92 5.17 -12.46
N VAL A 176 1.82 4.40 -11.84
CA VAL A 176 2.26 4.62 -10.46
C VAL A 176 3.76 4.88 -10.45
N SER A 177 4.18 6.00 -9.87
CA SER A 177 5.60 6.39 -9.80
C SER A 177 5.87 7.22 -8.56
N PRO A 178 7.10 7.20 -7.98
CA PRO A 178 7.44 8.12 -6.91
C PRO A 178 7.67 9.55 -7.38
N THR A 179 7.84 9.75 -8.69
CA THR A 179 8.12 11.06 -9.30
C THR A 179 6.94 11.57 -10.09
N SER A 180 6.81 12.89 -10.16
CA SER A 180 5.75 13.54 -10.92
C SER A 180 5.95 13.43 -12.44
N LEU A 181 4.90 13.81 -13.19
CA LEU A 181 4.94 13.94 -14.64
C LEU A 181 5.84 15.11 -15.07
N THR A 182 6.48 14.98 -16.22
CA THR A 182 6.98 16.14 -16.97
C THR A 182 5.82 17.00 -17.47
N TYR A 183 6.09 18.28 -17.77
CA TYR A 183 5.06 19.17 -18.32
C TYR A 183 4.44 18.62 -19.61
N ASN A 184 5.29 18.13 -20.53
CA ASN A 184 4.84 17.51 -21.78
C ASN A 184 4.04 16.23 -21.53
N ALA A 185 4.44 15.39 -20.58
CA ALA A 185 3.65 14.22 -20.20
C ALA A 185 2.27 14.61 -19.68
N SER A 186 2.18 15.63 -18.83
CA SER A 186 0.89 16.12 -18.31
C SER A 186 -0.05 16.59 -19.43
N LYS A 187 0.49 17.28 -20.45
CA LYS A 187 -0.29 17.66 -21.63
C LYS A 187 -0.80 16.44 -22.38
N VAL A 188 0.09 15.48 -22.68
CA VAL A 188 -0.26 14.26 -23.41
C VAL A 188 -1.30 13.42 -22.67
N VAL A 189 -1.13 13.20 -21.36
CA VAL A 189 -2.09 12.44 -20.55
C VAL A 189 -3.47 13.08 -20.57
N SER A 190 -3.54 14.42 -20.58
CA SER A 190 -4.81 15.16 -20.61
C SER A 190 -5.57 14.98 -21.93
N THR A 191 -4.88 14.73 -23.05
CA THR A 191 -5.50 14.61 -24.38
C THR A 191 -5.79 13.17 -24.82
N ILE A 192 -5.18 12.18 -24.16
CA ILE A 192 -5.36 10.77 -24.48
C ILE A 192 -6.79 10.30 -24.17
N LYS A 193 -7.36 9.48 -25.06
CA LYS A 193 -8.72 8.92 -24.96
C LYS A 193 -8.85 7.68 -24.06
N VAL A 194 -7.73 7.16 -23.57
CA VAL A 194 -7.69 6.06 -22.57
C VAL A 194 -7.98 6.65 -21.18
N PRO A 195 -8.84 6.02 -20.35
CA PRO A 195 -9.09 6.48 -18.99
C PRO A 195 -7.85 6.27 -18.10
N PHE A 196 -7.03 7.32 -17.96
CA PHE A 196 -5.79 7.26 -17.19
C PHE A 196 -5.95 7.83 -15.78
N VAL A 197 -5.38 7.10 -14.83
CA VAL A 197 -5.18 7.56 -13.44
C VAL A 197 -3.69 7.52 -13.13
N PHE A 198 -3.13 8.63 -12.68
CA PHE A 198 -1.74 8.73 -12.26
C PHE A 198 -1.66 8.86 -10.74
N LEU A 199 -0.90 7.97 -10.12
CA LEU A 199 -0.66 7.97 -8.67
C LEU A 199 0.81 8.25 -8.39
N THR A 200 1.07 9.13 -7.42
CA THR A 200 2.40 9.28 -6.85
C THR A 200 2.50 8.50 -5.55
N ILE A 201 3.24 7.39 -5.52
CA ILE A 201 3.50 6.61 -4.31
C ILE A 201 4.97 6.76 -3.92
N SER A 202 5.23 7.20 -2.69
CA SER A 202 6.59 7.39 -2.19
C SER A 202 7.38 6.08 -2.22
N ARG A 203 8.68 6.18 -2.49
CA ARG A 203 9.53 5.00 -2.52
C ARG A 203 9.63 4.33 -1.18
N ILE A 204 9.74 3.02 -1.22
CA ILE A 204 10.25 2.26 -0.09
C ILE A 204 11.76 2.49 0.01
N LYS A 205 12.21 2.84 1.22
CA LYS A 205 13.62 3.02 1.57
C LYS A 205 13.94 2.16 2.79
N PHE A 206 15.14 1.57 2.77
CA PHE A 206 15.67 0.88 3.94
C PHE A 206 16.09 1.91 5.01
N ARG A 207 15.70 1.67 6.26
CA ARG A 207 15.98 2.55 7.39
C ARG A 207 17.16 2.09 8.26
N GLY A 208 17.74 0.94 7.95
CA GLY A 208 18.70 0.27 8.83
C GLY A 208 18.03 -0.83 9.67
N ILE A 209 18.87 -1.69 10.24
CA ILE A 209 18.47 -2.75 11.15
C ILE A 209 17.96 -2.13 12.46
N ARG A 210 16.76 -2.53 12.88
CA ARG A 210 16.20 -2.15 14.18
C ARG A 210 16.07 -3.38 15.07
N ASN A 211 16.36 -3.22 16.36
CA ASN A 211 16.13 -4.25 17.39
C ASN A 211 16.77 -5.62 17.05
N GLY A 212 17.99 -5.63 16.48
CA GLY A 212 18.68 -6.87 16.11
C GLY A 212 18.03 -7.67 14.96
N LYS A 213 17.00 -7.13 14.30
CA LYS A 213 16.27 -7.85 13.24
C LYS A 213 17.05 -7.91 11.93
N ARG A 214 16.78 -8.96 11.14
CA ARG A 214 17.39 -9.18 9.83
C ARG A 214 17.04 -8.06 8.84
N GLU A 215 17.94 -7.77 7.90
CA GLU A 215 17.78 -6.74 6.86
C GLU A 215 16.42 -6.79 6.14
N TYR A 216 15.92 -8.00 5.88
CA TYR A 216 14.69 -8.29 5.15
C TYR A 216 13.41 -8.18 5.98
N ALA A 217 13.44 -7.70 7.22
CA ALA A 217 12.22 -7.48 7.99
C ALA A 217 11.46 -6.24 7.45
N TYR A 218 10.16 -6.35 7.14
CA TYR A 218 9.37 -5.27 6.53
C TYR A 218 9.39 -3.97 7.36
N GLU A 219 9.43 -4.09 8.69
CA GLU A 219 9.55 -2.98 9.64
C GLU A 219 10.84 -2.17 9.53
N ASN A 220 11.88 -2.71 8.88
CA ASN A 220 13.11 -1.98 8.58
C ASN A 220 12.97 -1.08 7.36
N TYR A 221 11.83 -1.12 6.67
CA TYR A 221 11.54 -0.29 5.52
C TYR A 221 10.52 0.80 5.86
N TYR A 222 10.61 1.93 5.16
CA TYR A 222 9.68 3.05 5.29
C TYR A 222 9.36 3.67 3.94
N GLY A 223 8.25 4.41 3.86
CA GLY A 223 7.72 4.95 2.61
C GLY A 223 6.53 4.12 2.12
N GLY A 224 6.32 4.05 0.80
CA GLY A 224 5.16 3.37 0.23
C GLY A 224 3.85 4.13 0.43
N ASN A 225 3.92 5.45 0.58
CA ASN A 225 2.79 6.31 0.91
C ASN A 225 2.17 6.88 -0.35
N LEU A 226 0.83 6.86 -0.47
CA LEU A 226 0.15 7.63 -1.51
C LEU A 226 0.31 9.13 -1.24
N LEU A 227 0.89 9.85 -2.19
CA LEU A 227 1.24 11.28 -2.07
C LEU A 227 0.36 12.17 -2.94
N LYS A 228 0.11 11.75 -4.18
CA LYS A 228 -0.67 12.54 -5.16
C LYS A 228 -1.53 11.62 -6.01
N TYR A 229 -2.63 12.20 -6.46
CA TYR A 229 -3.61 11.57 -7.33
C TYR A 229 -3.93 12.54 -8.47
N TYR A 230 -3.92 12.03 -9.69
CA TYR A 230 -4.35 12.76 -10.88
C TYR A 230 -5.14 11.83 -11.79
N ARG A 231 -6.12 12.38 -12.49
CA ARG A 231 -6.92 11.67 -13.49
C ARG A 231 -7.11 12.54 -14.73
N ASN A 232 -7.06 11.95 -15.91
CA ASN A 232 -7.32 12.68 -17.15
C ASN A 232 -8.82 12.91 -17.36
N ASP A 233 -9.17 13.71 -18.37
CA ASP A 233 -10.56 14.11 -18.60
C ASP A 233 -11.47 12.93 -18.94
N LYS A 234 -10.95 11.93 -19.65
CA LYS A 234 -11.67 10.69 -19.89
C LYS A 234 -12.02 9.96 -18.60
N ALA A 235 -11.05 9.78 -17.70
CA ALA A 235 -11.28 9.15 -16.41
C ALA A 235 -12.23 9.97 -15.52
N LYS A 236 -12.13 11.31 -15.53
CA LYS A 236 -13.06 12.21 -14.84
C LYS A 236 -14.50 12.00 -15.29
N CYS A 237 -14.73 11.92 -16.60
CA CYS A 237 -16.07 11.69 -17.15
C CYS A 237 -16.66 10.34 -16.73
N LEU A 238 -15.86 9.26 -16.77
CA LEU A 238 -16.33 7.94 -16.37
C LEU A 238 -16.71 7.89 -14.88
N LEU A 239 -15.95 8.61 -14.05
CA LEU A 239 -16.11 8.65 -12.60
C LEU A 239 -16.99 9.82 -12.12
N LEU A 240 -17.71 10.49 -13.02
CA LEU A 240 -18.35 11.77 -12.72
C LEU A 240 -19.34 11.66 -11.54
N ASN A 241 -20.17 10.62 -11.52
CA ASN A 241 -21.22 10.41 -10.52
C ASN A 241 -20.75 9.76 -9.23
N LEU A 242 -19.45 9.49 -9.08
CA LEU A 242 -18.90 8.97 -7.83
C LEU A 242 -18.38 10.15 -7.02
N ASN A 243 -18.71 10.19 -5.72
CA ASN A 243 -18.19 11.22 -4.84
C ASN A 243 -16.67 11.24 -4.96
N ASP A 244 -16.18 12.45 -5.21
CA ASP A 244 -14.83 12.63 -5.71
C ASP A 244 -13.85 12.09 -4.66
N PHE A 245 -12.83 11.40 -5.15
CA PHE A 245 -11.77 10.69 -4.43
C PHE A 245 -11.02 11.54 -3.38
N PHE A 246 -11.35 12.82 -3.25
CA PHE A 246 -10.69 13.81 -2.39
C PHE A 246 -10.76 13.46 -0.89
N SER A 247 -11.69 12.59 -0.47
CA SER A 247 -11.62 11.97 0.87
C SER A 247 -10.39 11.10 1.08
N ILE A 248 -9.70 10.68 0.03
CA ILE A 248 -8.43 9.95 0.14
C ILE A 248 -7.32 10.86 0.67
N ASN A 249 -7.26 12.14 0.30
CA ASN A 249 -6.27 13.03 0.94
C ASN A 249 -6.56 13.17 2.44
N SER A 250 -7.83 13.31 2.84
CA SER A 250 -8.18 13.33 4.27
C SER A 250 -7.99 11.98 4.97
N LEU A 251 -8.21 10.85 4.28
CA LEU A 251 -7.94 9.50 4.81
C LEU A 251 -6.44 9.22 4.93
N ILE A 252 -5.65 9.70 3.97
CA ILE A 252 -4.19 9.62 3.96
C ILE A 252 -3.63 10.47 5.11
N GLU A 253 -4.06 11.74 5.21
CA GLU A 253 -3.68 12.64 6.30
C GLU A 253 -4.08 12.05 7.67
N GLY A 254 -5.34 11.62 7.83
CA GLY A 254 -5.81 11.00 9.06
C GLY A 254 -5.09 9.68 9.41
N TYR A 255 -4.77 8.85 8.42
CA TYR A 255 -3.99 7.63 8.63
C TYR A 255 -2.54 7.93 9.07
N PHE A 256 -1.90 8.95 8.48
CA PHE A 256 -0.56 9.35 8.88
C PHE A 256 -0.52 9.96 10.27
N GLU A 257 -1.48 10.82 10.61
CA GLU A 257 -1.60 11.36 11.96
C GLU A 257 -1.79 10.25 12.99
N LYS A 258 -2.66 9.28 12.72
CA LYS A 258 -2.86 8.11 13.60
C LYS A 258 -1.58 7.29 13.75
N ARG A 259 -0.88 6.99 12.65
CA ARG A 259 0.38 6.23 12.69
C ARG A 259 1.50 6.97 13.40
N GLU A 260 1.60 8.29 13.23
CA GLU A 260 2.57 9.10 13.98
C GLU A 260 2.27 9.13 15.48
N ARG A 261 0.99 9.25 15.87
CA ARG A 261 0.57 9.18 17.29
C ARG A 261 0.97 7.85 17.92
N LEU A 262 0.62 6.73 17.28
CA LEU A 262 1.01 5.39 17.75
C LEU A 262 2.53 5.23 17.87
N ASN A 263 3.29 5.75 16.89
CA ASN A 263 4.76 5.72 16.95
C ASN A 263 5.33 6.61 18.07
N LYS A 264 4.71 7.76 18.35
CA LYS A 264 5.12 8.65 19.46
C LYS A 264 4.82 8.00 20.81
N GLU A 265 3.66 7.35 20.95
CA GLU A 265 3.26 6.61 22.15
C GLU A 265 4.20 5.42 22.41
N ALA A 266 4.51 4.62 21.40
CA ALA A 266 5.46 3.52 21.51
C ALA A 266 6.85 3.99 21.98
N ARG A 267 7.32 5.15 21.50
CA ARG A 267 8.59 5.75 21.95
C ARG A 267 8.54 6.29 23.37
N LYS A 268 7.41 6.83 23.81
CA LYS A 268 7.23 7.28 25.20
C LYS A 268 7.22 6.09 26.15
N SER A 269 6.53 5.01 25.78
CA SER A 269 6.48 3.76 26.54
C SER A 269 7.87 3.12 26.68
N SER A 270 8.66 3.06 25.61
CA SER A 270 10.02 2.51 25.67
C SER A 270 10.99 3.37 26.50
N LYS A 271 10.89 4.71 26.41
CA LYS A 271 11.69 5.61 27.28
C LYS A 271 11.34 5.47 28.75
N SER A 272 10.05 5.40 29.08
CA SER A 272 9.59 5.22 30.47
C SER A 272 10.06 3.89 31.05
N SER A 273 9.99 2.81 30.26
CA SER A 273 10.48 1.49 30.66
C SER A 273 11.99 1.50 30.95
N ASN A 274 12.79 2.13 30.06
CA ASN A 274 14.24 2.24 30.26
C ASN A 274 14.62 3.11 31.47
N GLU A 275 13.86 4.16 31.77
CA GLU A 275 14.10 5.03 32.93
C GLU A 275 13.72 4.34 34.25
N GLN A 276 12.70 3.49 34.26
CA GLN A 276 12.37 2.65 35.41
C GLN A 276 13.44 1.59 35.66
N LEU A 277 13.97 0.97 34.59
CA LEU A 277 15.09 0.04 34.68
C LEU A 277 16.35 0.72 35.23
N SER A 278 16.71 1.89 34.73
CA SER A 278 17.91 2.61 35.21
C SER A 278 17.79 3.04 36.68
N LYS A 279 16.60 3.45 37.13
CA LYS A 279 16.35 3.76 38.56
C LYS A 279 16.40 2.52 39.46
N LYS A 280 15.93 1.35 38.98
CA LYS A 280 16.08 0.08 39.72
C LYS A 280 17.55 -0.33 39.85
N VAL A 281 18.33 -0.22 38.77
CA VAL A 281 19.77 -0.51 38.78
C VAL A 281 20.55 0.48 39.65
N ALA A 282 20.17 1.76 39.68
CA ALA A 282 20.79 2.74 40.56
C ALA A 282 20.50 2.45 42.04
N LYS A 283 19.26 2.08 42.38
CA LYS A 283 18.87 1.72 43.76
C LYS A 283 19.55 0.45 44.27
N SER A 284 19.75 -0.57 43.42
CA SER A 284 20.50 -1.77 43.80
C SER A 284 21.98 -1.48 44.05
N LYS A 285 22.60 -0.57 43.28
CA LYS A 285 23.98 -0.13 43.53
C LYS A 285 24.16 0.69 44.81
N THR A 286 23.15 1.45 45.25
CA THR A 286 23.22 2.21 46.51
C THR A 286 22.96 1.38 47.76
N GLY A 287 22.48 0.14 47.64
CA GLY A 287 22.30 -0.81 48.76
C GLY A 287 23.51 -1.72 49.03
N LEU A 288 24.55 -1.68 48.19
CA LEU A 288 25.73 -2.56 48.26
C LEU A 288 27.03 -1.81 48.64
N LYS A 289 26.92 -0.80 49.50
CA LYS A 289 28.07 -0.24 50.22
C LYS A 289 28.10 -0.80 51.64
N ASN A 290 28.51 -2.06 51.74
CA ASN A 290 29.26 -2.66 52.85
C ASN A 290 29.29 -4.17 52.64
N GLU A 291 30.34 -4.67 51.99
CA GLU A 291 31.19 -5.76 52.49
C GLU A 291 32.21 -6.19 51.41
N ASN A 292 33.48 -6.11 51.82
CA ASN A 292 34.71 -6.73 51.33
C ASN A 292 34.80 -7.34 49.91
N THR A 293 35.64 -6.66 49.12
CA THR A 293 36.75 -7.16 48.27
C THR A 293 36.70 -8.57 47.66
N ASN A 294 36.86 -8.56 46.33
CA ASN A 294 37.64 -9.49 45.50
C ASN A 294 37.11 -10.92 45.35
N THR A 295 36.11 -11.14 44.46
CA THR A 295 36.05 -12.24 43.44
C THR A 295 34.69 -12.32 42.71
N THR A 296 34.15 -11.21 42.17
CA THR A 296 32.75 -11.26 41.66
C THR A 296 32.42 -10.42 40.44
N ASP A 297 33.37 -10.11 39.56
CA ASP A 297 33.04 -9.41 38.30
C ASP A 297 32.53 -10.34 37.18
N ASN A 298 32.86 -11.64 37.19
CA ASN A 298 32.45 -12.56 36.11
C ASN A 298 31.10 -13.26 36.31
N ASN A 299 30.53 -13.24 37.53
CA ASN A 299 29.24 -13.91 37.82
C ASN A 299 28.03 -12.97 37.75
N ILE A 300 28.24 -11.66 37.69
CA ILE A 300 27.17 -10.66 37.62
C ILE A 300 26.67 -10.51 36.17
N ASP A 301 27.55 -10.55 35.17
CA ASP A 301 27.14 -10.46 33.77
C ASP A 301 26.28 -11.66 33.33
N ASN A 302 26.63 -12.89 33.75
CA ASN A 302 25.87 -14.09 33.39
C ASN A 302 24.49 -14.20 34.07
N ASN A 303 24.30 -13.57 35.23
CA ASN A 303 23.01 -13.59 35.93
C ASN A 303 22.07 -12.46 35.48
N ILE A 304 22.59 -11.41 34.86
CA ILE A 304 21.78 -10.33 34.27
C ILE A 304 21.18 -10.80 32.94
N ASP A 305 21.95 -11.48 32.09
CA ASP A 305 21.45 -11.98 30.81
C ASP A 305 20.36 -13.06 31.00
N ASN A 306 20.55 -14.01 31.93
CA ASN A 306 19.57 -15.07 32.18
C ASN A 306 18.27 -14.61 32.87
N ASN A 307 18.27 -13.49 33.60
CA ASN A 307 17.06 -12.94 34.23
C ASN A 307 16.26 -12.00 33.31
N ILE A 308 16.90 -11.46 32.27
CA ILE A 308 16.23 -10.62 31.25
C ILE A 308 15.41 -11.51 30.31
N ASP A 309 15.96 -12.65 29.88
CA ASP A 309 15.25 -13.57 28.97
C ASP A 309 14.02 -14.20 29.64
N ASN A 310 14.15 -14.70 30.89
CA ASN A 310 13.04 -15.36 31.60
C ASN A 310 11.89 -14.42 32.02
N ASN A 311 12.12 -13.11 32.16
CA ASN A 311 11.06 -12.15 32.51
C ASN A 311 10.31 -11.61 31.29
N ILE A 312 10.88 -11.74 30.09
CA ILE A 312 10.24 -11.33 28.84
C ILE A 312 9.27 -12.41 28.38
N ASP A 313 9.64 -13.68 28.47
CA ASP A 313 8.77 -14.80 28.06
C ASP A 313 7.52 -14.92 28.95
N ASN A 314 7.66 -14.82 30.27
CA ASN A 314 6.52 -14.93 31.22
C ASN A 314 5.51 -13.77 31.16
N LYS A 315 5.85 -12.63 30.55
CA LYS A 315 4.95 -11.47 30.39
C LYS A 315 4.18 -11.46 29.08
N ILE A 316 4.62 -12.23 28.10
CA ILE A 316 3.94 -12.36 26.80
C ILE A 316 2.77 -13.34 26.92
N ASP A 317 2.91 -14.40 27.73
CA ASP A 317 1.88 -15.42 27.91
C ASP A 317 0.67 -14.93 28.75
N ASN A 318 0.85 -13.98 29.67
CA ASN A 318 -0.24 -13.56 30.59
C ASN A 318 -1.10 -12.38 30.09
N ASN A 319 -0.75 -11.74 28.98
CA ASN A 319 -1.44 -10.53 28.48
C ASN A 319 -2.31 -10.77 27.23
N THR A 320 -2.51 -12.03 26.83
CA THR A 320 -3.35 -12.38 25.67
C THR A 320 -4.79 -12.80 26.01
N ASP A 321 -5.15 -12.88 27.30
CA ASP A 321 -6.44 -13.46 27.73
C ASP A 321 -7.47 -12.49 28.35
N ILE A 322 -7.30 -11.16 28.24
CA ILE A 322 -8.24 -10.24 28.90
C ILE A 322 -8.86 -9.22 27.91
N ASP A 323 -10.18 -9.39 27.75
CA ASP A 323 -11.23 -8.46 27.31
C ASP A 323 -11.59 -8.34 25.81
N ILE A 324 -12.43 -9.29 25.35
CA ILE A 324 -13.30 -9.15 24.16
C ILE A 324 -14.79 -8.95 24.51
N ASP A 325 -15.19 -8.96 25.79
CA ASP A 325 -16.59 -8.77 26.17
C ASP A 325 -16.86 -7.39 26.76
N SER A 326 -17.18 -6.38 25.91
CA SER A 326 -18.13 -5.31 26.27
C SER A 326 -18.23 -4.17 25.24
N VAL A 327 -18.88 -4.39 24.09
CA VAL A 327 -19.53 -3.28 23.37
C VAL A 327 -20.89 -3.72 22.83
N LYS A 328 -21.96 -3.45 23.59
CA LYS A 328 -23.36 -3.55 23.12
C LYS A 328 -23.68 -2.37 22.19
N PRO A 329 -24.41 -2.59 21.07
CA PRO A 329 -24.88 -1.49 20.23
C PRO A 329 -26.09 -0.79 20.85
N LYS A 330 -26.06 0.55 20.90
CA LYS A 330 -27.24 1.36 21.23
C LYS A 330 -28.21 1.37 20.05
N SER A 331 -29.43 0.91 20.32
CA SER A 331 -30.62 1.07 19.50
C SER A 331 -31.00 2.54 19.34
N VAL A 332 -31.33 2.96 18.12
CA VAL A 332 -32.10 4.19 17.86
C VAL A 332 -33.54 3.78 17.64
N LEU A 333 -34.43 4.30 18.49
CA LEU A 333 -35.88 4.16 18.44
C LEU A 333 -36.49 5.34 17.68
N ILE A 334 -37.38 4.99 16.75
CA ILE A 334 -38.47 5.73 16.06
C ILE A 334 -38.05 6.90 15.17
#